data_AF-A0A9D1D2B1-F1
#
_entry.id   AF-A0A9D1D2B1-F1
#
_cell.length_a   1.000
_cell.length_b   1.000
_cell.length_c   1.000
_cell.angle_alpha   90.00
_cell.angle_beta   90.00
_cell.angle_gamma   90.00
#
_symmetry.space_group_name_H-M   'P 1'
#
loop_
_entity.id
_entity.type
_entity.pdbx_description
1 polymer ?
#
loop_
_entity_poly.entity_id
_entity_poly.type
_entity_poly.pdbx_seq_one_letter_code
_entity_poly.pdbx_strand_id
1 'polypeptide(L)'
;MSTSRTSEPPVGRSRRRPAPAQPPAWTPSQFKPRDAQAVRAVAGKTAGTRANAVQRQRNVREYTLGEEVANSITHGIGVLLSIAALPILIVTAVSHGGGVLLLAALVYGITMLLEYLMSTLYHAIAADKAKRVFKVLDHSFIYLFIAGSYTPFCLVTLAHSGGYVLGIIVWALAVAGVACEAFWVFRPRWISAVLYLALGWCVVWFLPPLVAALPTPGLILLAAGGLCYSIGCIFYVLKKVRYMHSLFHVWVLAGSVCQFLAIVLYVV
;
A
#
# COMPACT_ATOMS: atom_id res chain seq x y z
N MET A 1 31.83 50.61 -73.94
CA MET A 1 31.22 51.72 -73.17
C MET A 1 30.14 52.31 -74.07
N SER A 2 28.88 52.56 -73.74
CA SER A 2 28.00 52.32 -72.59
C SER A 2 26.67 52.99 -73.01
N THR A 3 25.52 52.33 -72.83
CA THR A 3 24.18 52.89 -72.46
C THR A 3 23.58 54.04 -73.29
N SER A 4 22.31 54.04 -73.71
CA SER A 4 21.12 53.83 -72.88
C SER A 4 19.86 53.80 -73.76
N ARG A 5 18.90 52.93 -73.39
CA ARG A 5 17.51 52.94 -73.89
C ARG A 5 16.68 53.87 -73.01
N THR A 6 15.83 54.67 -73.62
CA THR A 6 14.68 55.31 -72.96
C THR A 6 13.41 54.52 -73.29
N SER A 7 12.57 54.33 -72.26
CA SER A 7 11.39 53.47 -72.22
C SER A 7 10.10 54.28 -72.30
N GLU A 8 9.17 53.89 -73.17
CA GLU A 8 7.76 54.31 -73.13
C GLU A 8 6.96 53.55 -72.04
N PRO A 9 5.91 54.14 -71.45
CA PRO A 9 5.07 53.45 -70.47
C PRO A 9 3.93 52.65 -71.14
N PRO A 10 3.53 51.46 -70.64
CA PRO A 10 2.41 50.74 -71.22
C PRO A 10 1.08 51.11 -70.55
N VAL A 11 0.06 51.13 -71.41
CA VAL A 11 -1.38 51.31 -71.16
C VAL A 11 -1.93 50.31 -70.15
N GLY A 12 -2.80 50.80 -69.25
CA GLY A 12 -3.40 50.03 -68.15
C GLY A 12 -4.25 48.83 -68.61
N ARG A 13 -4.04 47.67 -67.97
CA ARG A 13 -4.88 46.47 -68.13
C ARG A 13 -6.06 46.49 -67.14
N SER A 14 -7.27 46.33 -67.66
CA SER A 14 -8.49 46.12 -66.88
C SER A 14 -8.43 44.82 -66.08
N ARG A 15 -8.75 44.86 -64.78
CA ARG A 15 -8.86 43.68 -63.92
C ARG A 15 -10.14 42.92 -64.27
N ARG A 16 -10.02 41.73 -64.88
CA ARG A 16 -11.12 40.76 -64.98
C ARG A 16 -11.35 40.10 -63.61
N ARG A 17 -12.61 40.02 -63.17
CA ARG A 17 -13.04 39.24 -61.99
C ARG A 17 -12.81 37.74 -62.23
N PRO A 18 -12.34 36.95 -61.24
CA PRO A 18 -12.24 35.50 -61.37
C PRO A 18 -13.62 34.84 -61.38
N ALA A 19 -13.78 33.80 -62.19
CA ALA A 19 -15.01 33.01 -62.30
C ALA A 19 -15.30 32.23 -60.99
N PRO A 20 -16.57 31.97 -60.65
CA PRO A 20 -16.92 31.20 -59.46
C PRO A 20 -16.41 29.76 -59.55
N ALA A 21 -15.83 29.26 -58.45
CA ALA A 21 -15.33 27.89 -58.35
C ALA A 21 -16.48 26.88 -58.51
N GLN A 22 -16.25 25.85 -59.34
CA GLN A 22 -17.24 24.78 -59.52
C GLN A 22 -17.37 23.95 -58.23
N PRO A 23 -18.57 23.47 -57.88
CA PRO A 23 -18.76 22.60 -56.72
C PRO A 23 -18.02 21.27 -56.92
N PRO A 24 -17.50 20.68 -55.83
CA PRO A 24 -16.74 19.44 -55.91
C PRO A 24 -17.61 18.31 -56.48
N ALA A 25 -17.04 17.54 -57.41
CA ALA A 25 -17.69 16.37 -57.98
C ALA A 25 -18.04 15.36 -56.88
N TRP A 26 -19.29 14.94 -56.83
CA TRP A 26 -19.78 13.94 -55.88
C TRP A 26 -19.06 12.60 -56.12
N THR A 27 -18.39 12.08 -55.08
CA THR A 27 -17.71 10.78 -55.10
C THR A 27 -18.46 9.77 -54.22
N PRO A 28 -18.83 8.58 -54.74
CA PRO A 28 -19.48 7.54 -53.95
C PRO A 28 -18.61 7.13 -52.75
N SER A 29 -19.23 6.88 -51.59
CA SER A 29 -18.53 6.61 -50.32
C SER A 29 -17.56 5.42 -50.38
N GLN A 30 -17.86 4.43 -51.23
CA GLN A 30 -17.02 3.25 -51.47
C GLN A 30 -15.69 3.54 -52.19
N PHE A 31 -15.54 4.71 -52.81
CA PHE A 31 -14.33 5.15 -53.49
C PHE A 31 -13.58 6.28 -52.75
N LYS A 32 -14.02 6.67 -51.54
CA LYS A 32 -13.21 7.54 -50.70
C LYS A 32 -11.95 6.79 -50.26
N PRO A 33 -10.73 7.30 -50.52
CA PRO A 33 -9.53 6.71 -49.96
C PRO A 33 -9.70 6.63 -48.45
N ARG A 34 -9.54 5.44 -47.87
CA ARG A 34 -9.49 5.31 -46.41
C ARG A 34 -8.33 6.17 -45.94
N ASP A 35 -8.67 7.28 -45.31
CA ASP A 35 -7.70 8.26 -44.89
C ASP A 35 -6.69 7.58 -43.95
N ALA A 36 -5.47 7.38 -44.45
CA ALA A 36 -4.44 6.63 -43.74
C ALA A 36 -4.13 7.29 -42.38
N GLN A 37 -4.35 8.60 -42.26
CA GLN A 37 -4.26 9.31 -40.99
C GLN A 37 -5.39 8.92 -40.03
N ALA A 38 -6.62 8.78 -40.49
CA ALA A 38 -7.74 8.33 -39.66
C ALA A 38 -7.55 6.89 -39.16
N VAL A 39 -7.06 6.00 -40.03
CA VAL A 39 -6.73 4.61 -39.65
C VAL A 39 -5.59 4.57 -38.64
N ARG A 40 -4.53 5.38 -38.83
CA ARG A 40 -3.41 5.50 -37.89
C ARG A 40 -3.82 6.12 -36.55
N ALA A 41 -4.73 7.10 -36.55
CA ALA A 41 -5.23 7.73 -35.33
C ALA A 41 -6.07 6.76 -34.48
N VAL A 42 -6.92 5.94 -35.11
CA VAL A 42 -7.68 4.89 -34.41
C VAL A 42 -6.76 3.78 -33.90
N ALA A 43 -5.77 3.36 -34.70
CA ALA A 43 -4.78 2.37 -34.28
C ALA A 43 -3.94 2.88 -33.10
N GLY A 44 -3.49 4.14 -33.12
CA GLY A 44 -2.75 4.79 -32.04
C GLY A 44 -3.56 4.92 -30.74
N LYS A 45 -4.84 5.33 -30.82
CA LYS A 45 -5.76 5.34 -29.67
C LYS A 45 -5.96 3.95 -29.08
N THR A 46 -6.10 2.93 -29.93
CA THR A 46 -6.30 1.54 -29.49
C THR A 46 -5.04 0.97 -28.84
N ALA A 47 -3.86 1.26 -29.39
CA ALA A 47 -2.57 0.89 -28.82
C ALA A 47 -2.33 1.57 -27.46
N GLY A 48 -2.61 2.87 -27.34
CA GLY A 48 -2.51 3.61 -26.08
C GLY A 48 -3.49 3.10 -25.01
N THR A 49 -4.72 2.73 -25.42
CA THR A 49 -5.72 2.15 -24.52
C THR A 49 -5.31 0.76 -24.03
N ARG A 50 -4.77 -0.09 -24.92
CA ARG A 50 -4.24 -1.41 -24.55
C ARG A 50 -3.01 -1.31 -23.67
N ALA A 51 -2.05 -0.43 -23.98
CA ALA A 51 -0.87 -0.22 -23.14
C ALA A 51 -1.26 0.26 -21.74
N ASN A 52 -2.19 1.23 -21.63
CA ASN A 52 -2.72 1.70 -20.35
C ASN A 52 -3.48 0.61 -19.58
N ALA A 53 -4.26 -0.22 -20.26
CA ALA A 53 -4.98 -1.34 -19.64
C ALA A 53 -4.00 -2.42 -19.12
N VAL A 54 -3.00 -2.78 -19.92
CA VAL A 54 -1.94 -3.74 -19.54
C VAL A 54 -1.10 -3.21 -18.37
N GLN A 55 -0.78 -1.91 -18.37
CA GLN A 55 -0.06 -1.27 -17.26
C GLN A 55 -0.91 -1.19 -15.99
N ARG A 56 -2.22 -0.91 -16.11
CA ARG A 56 -3.17 -1.02 -14.99
C ARG A 56 -3.26 -2.45 -14.44
N GLN A 57 -3.26 -3.46 -15.31
CA GLN A 57 -3.30 -4.88 -14.88
C GLN A 57 -1.98 -5.31 -14.21
N ARG A 58 -0.82 -4.90 -14.74
CA ARG A 58 0.49 -5.14 -14.09
C ARG A 58 0.59 -4.46 -12.72
N ASN A 59 0.01 -3.27 -12.55
CA ASN A 59 -0.02 -2.58 -11.26
C ASN A 59 -0.92 -3.27 -10.22
N VAL A 60 -1.87 -4.12 -10.65
CA VAL A 60 -2.79 -4.83 -9.75
C VAL A 60 -2.28 -6.23 -9.42
N ARG A 61 -1.67 -6.93 -10.38
CA ARG A 61 -1.12 -8.28 -10.20
C ARG A 61 0.40 -8.23 -10.11
N GLU A 62 0.85 -8.09 -8.87
CA GLU A 62 2.26 -7.86 -8.59
C GLU A 62 3.07 -9.13 -8.26
N TYR A 63 2.40 -10.27 -8.10
CA TYR A 63 2.99 -11.55 -7.69
C TYR A 63 2.60 -12.66 -8.68
N THR A 64 3.46 -13.67 -8.79
CA THR A 64 3.12 -14.91 -9.50
C THR A 64 2.07 -15.70 -8.73
N LEU A 65 1.36 -16.63 -9.39
CA LEU A 65 0.33 -17.43 -8.72
C LEU A 65 0.91 -18.25 -7.54
N GLY A 66 2.13 -18.80 -7.68
CA GLY A 66 2.80 -19.50 -6.58
C GLY A 66 3.12 -18.60 -5.40
N GLU A 67 3.52 -17.35 -5.65
CA GLU A 67 3.75 -16.37 -4.58
C GLU A 67 2.45 -15.94 -3.90
N GLU A 68 1.37 -15.70 -4.65
CA GLU A 68 0.05 -15.38 -4.08
C GLU A 68 -0.45 -16.51 -3.16
N VAL A 69 -0.26 -17.77 -3.56
CA VAL A 69 -0.59 -18.94 -2.74
C VAL A 69 0.27 -18.99 -1.48
N ALA A 70 1.59 -18.85 -1.59
CA ALA A 70 2.49 -18.84 -0.44
C ALA A 70 2.17 -17.70 0.55
N ASN A 71 1.90 -16.50 0.03
CA ASN A 71 1.52 -15.34 0.82
C ASN A 71 0.17 -15.54 1.52
N SER A 72 -0.81 -16.11 0.82
CA SER A 72 -2.13 -16.43 1.39
C SER A 72 -2.04 -17.47 2.51
N ILE A 73 -1.25 -18.52 2.32
CA ILE A 73 -1.07 -19.60 3.31
C ILE A 73 -0.36 -19.07 4.57
N THR A 74 0.75 -18.37 4.40
CA THR A 74 1.55 -17.86 5.52
C THR A 74 0.74 -16.95 6.45
N HIS A 75 0.00 -15.98 5.91
CA HIS A 75 -0.90 -15.14 6.71
C HIS A 75 -2.21 -15.84 7.09
N GLY A 76 -2.66 -16.83 6.31
CA GLY A 76 -3.80 -17.67 6.68
C GLY A 76 -3.55 -18.47 7.97
N ILE A 77 -2.32 -18.95 8.18
CA ILE A 77 -1.88 -19.51 9.46
C ILE A 77 -1.96 -18.44 10.57
N GLY A 78 -1.55 -17.20 10.27
CA GLY A 78 -1.70 -16.06 11.18
C GLY A 78 -3.16 -15.79 11.58
N VAL A 79 -4.12 -15.93 10.67
CA VAL A 79 -5.56 -15.82 10.98
C VAL A 79 -5.97 -16.88 12.00
N LEU A 80 -5.61 -18.15 11.76
CA LEU A 80 -5.96 -19.25 12.67
C LEU A 80 -5.34 -19.07 14.05
N LEU A 81 -4.07 -18.66 14.10
CA LEU A 81 -3.38 -18.35 15.36
C LEU A 81 -4.03 -17.15 16.06
N SER A 82 -4.48 -16.14 15.34
CA SER A 82 -5.16 -14.96 15.91
C SER A 82 -6.53 -15.32 16.48
N ILE A 83 -7.29 -16.19 15.80
CA ILE A 83 -8.55 -16.72 16.31
C ILE A 83 -8.34 -17.50 17.62
N ALA A 84 -7.25 -18.24 17.76
CA ALA A 84 -6.91 -18.93 19.01
C ALA A 84 -6.39 -17.96 20.09
N ALA A 85 -5.57 -16.98 19.71
CA ALA A 85 -4.96 -16.01 20.61
C ALA A 85 -5.98 -15.06 21.26
N LEU A 86 -7.00 -14.62 20.53
CA LEU A 86 -7.96 -13.62 21.01
C LEU A 86 -8.75 -14.11 22.25
N PRO A 87 -9.36 -15.32 22.28
CA PRO A 87 -9.97 -15.86 23.49
C PRO A 87 -9.00 -16.01 24.66
N ILE A 88 -7.74 -16.43 24.39
CA ILE A 88 -6.72 -16.56 25.44
C ILE A 88 -6.47 -15.19 26.07
N LEU A 89 -6.24 -14.14 25.28
CA LEU A 89 -6.07 -12.77 25.76
C LEU A 89 -7.27 -12.30 26.58
N ILE A 90 -8.49 -12.55 26.10
CA ILE A 90 -9.72 -12.14 26.80
C ILE A 90 -9.84 -12.83 28.15
N VAL A 91 -9.67 -14.16 28.20
CA VAL A 91 -9.80 -14.94 29.44
C VAL A 91 -8.72 -14.52 30.44
N THR A 92 -7.47 -14.40 30.00
CA THR A 92 -6.37 -13.94 30.86
C THR A 92 -6.67 -12.54 31.41
N ALA A 93 -7.02 -11.59 30.55
CA ALA A 93 -7.32 -10.21 30.97
C ALA A 93 -8.46 -10.12 31.98
N VAL A 94 -9.55 -10.86 31.76
CA VAL A 94 -10.69 -10.89 32.67
C VAL A 94 -10.31 -11.55 34.00
N SER A 95 -9.51 -12.63 33.96
CA SER A 95 -9.06 -13.33 35.17
C SER A 95 -8.15 -12.47 36.06
N HIS A 96 -7.41 -11.52 35.47
CA HIS A 96 -6.57 -10.55 36.18
C HIS A 96 -7.29 -9.23 36.55
N GLY A 97 -8.62 -9.15 36.39
CA GLY A 97 -9.43 -8.02 36.84
C GLY A 97 -10.13 -7.23 35.74
N GLY A 98 -9.88 -7.53 34.46
CA GLY A 98 -10.56 -6.93 33.33
C GLY A 98 -10.28 -5.43 33.15
N GLY A 99 -11.31 -4.64 32.86
CA GLY A 99 -11.18 -3.19 32.69
C GLY A 99 -10.20 -2.80 31.58
N VAL A 100 -9.15 -2.05 31.96
CA VAL A 100 -8.10 -1.61 31.01
C VAL A 100 -7.33 -2.80 30.42
N LEU A 101 -7.15 -3.89 31.17
CA LEU A 101 -6.51 -5.12 30.67
C LEU A 101 -7.30 -5.71 29.51
N LEU A 102 -8.63 -5.79 29.66
CA LEU A 102 -9.51 -6.31 28.62
C LEU A 102 -9.54 -5.38 27.39
N LEU A 103 -9.59 -4.06 27.59
CA LEU A 103 -9.52 -3.11 26.49
C LEU A 103 -8.22 -3.26 25.69
N ALA A 104 -7.07 -3.33 26.38
CA ALA A 104 -5.77 -3.56 25.77
C ALA A 104 -5.72 -4.87 24.99
N ALA A 105 -6.18 -5.97 25.59
CA ALA A 105 -6.26 -7.29 24.95
C ALA A 105 -7.12 -7.28 23.69
N LEU A 106 -8.30 -6.67 23.74
CA LEU A 106 -9.22 -6.59 22.59
C LEU A 106 -8.62 -5.78 21.45
N VAL A 107 -8.04 -4.61 21.75
CA VAL A 107 -7.42 -3.76 20.73
C VAL A 107 -6.27 -4.48 20.04
N TYR A 108 -5.38 -5.12 20.80
CA TYR A 108 -4.30 -5.92 20.23
C TYR A 108 -4.82 -7.10 19.40
N GLY A 109 -5.70 -7.93 19.98
CA GLY A 109 -6.16 -9.16 19.34
C GLY A 109 -7.03 -8.92 18.09
N ILE A 110 -7.88 -7.88 18.10
CA ILE A 110 -8.72 -7.53 16.94
C ILE A 110 -7.86 -6.98 15.80
N THR A 111 -6.92 -6.08 16.09
CA THR A 111 -6.04 -5.53 15.04
C THR A 111 -5.14 -6.62 14.44
N MET A 112 -4.63 -7.55 15.26
CA MET A 112 -3.89 -8.72 14.80
C MET A 112 -4.73 -9.59 13.86
N LEU A 113 -5.95 -9.96 14.27
CA LEU A 113 -6.84 -10.77 13.46
C LEU A 113 -7.16 -10.11 12.11
N LEU A 114 -7.42 -8.80 12.11
CA LEU A 114 -7.78 -8.06 10.91
C LEU A 114 -6.60 -7.88 9.95
N GLU A 115 -5.38 -7.67 10.47
CA GLU A 115 -4.17 -7.60 9.65
C GLU A 115 -3.93 -8.89 8.87
N TYR A 116 -3.90 -10.04 9.56
CA TYR A 116 -3.76 -11.33 8.90
C TYR A 116 -4.93 -11.62 7.94
N LEU A 117 -6.16 -11.32 8.34
CA LEU A 117 -7.34 -11.60 7.51
C LEU A 117 -7.32 -10.78 6.21
N MET A 118 -7.09 -9.47 6.31
CA MET A 118 -7.05 -8.63 5.11
C MET A 118 -5.91 -9.00 4.19
N SER A 119 -4.77 -9.40 4.75
CA SER A 119 -3.63 -9.86 3.97
C SER A 119 -3.89 -11.18 3.24
N THR A 120 -4.47 -12.18 3.94
CA THR A 120 -4.90 -13.42 3.30
C THR A 120 -5.90 -13.16 2.18
N LEU A 121 -6.89 -12.29 2.40
CA LEU A 121 -7.89 -11.95 1.39
C LEU A 121 -7.28 -11.22 0.19
N TYR A 122 -6.35 -10.29 0.42
CA TYR A 122 -5.63 -9.59 -0.65
C TYR A 122 -4.90 -10.56 -1.60
N HIS A 123 -4.26 -11.58 -1.03
CA HIS A 123 -3.51 -12.56 -1.81
C HIS A 123 -4.40 -13.66 -2.43
N ALA A 124 -5.51 -14.02 -1.77
CA ALA A 124 -6.43 -15.05 -2.26
C ALA A 124 -7.35 -14.55 -3.39
N ILE A 125 -7.71 -13.26 -3.39
CA ILE A 125 -8.69 -12.71 -4.34
C ILE A 125 -8.07 -12.48 -5.72
N ALA A 126 -8.65 -13.14 -6.73
CA ALA A 126 -8.26 -12.99 -8.14
C ALA A 126 -8.95 -11.82 -8.87
N ALA A 127 -10.09 -11.35 -8.36
CA ALA A 127 -10.89 -10.32 -9.01
C ALA A 127 -10.25 -8.93 -8.87
N ASP A 128 -9.82 -8.33 -9.99
CA ASP A 128 -8.98 -7.12 -10.01
C ASP A 128 -9.58 -5.91 -9.25
N LYS A 129 -10.90 -5.71 -9.31
CA LYS A 129 -11.58 -4.62 -8.58
C LYS A 129 -11.50 -4.83 -7.07
N ALA A 130 -11.81 -6.03 -6.60
CA ALA A 130 -11.75 -6.39 -5.19
C ALA A 130 -10.31 -6.38 -4.69
N LYS A 131 -9.36 -6.96 -5.45
CA LYS A 131 -7.94 -6.99 -5.10
C LYS A 131 -7.36 -5.59 -4.83
N ARG A 132 -7.82 -4.56 -5.55
CA ARG A 132 -7.40 -3.17 -5.28
C ARG A 132 -7.89 -2.67 -3.91
N VAL A 133 -9.12 -2.97 -3.53
CA VAL A 133 -9.66 -2.58 -2.22
C VAL A 133 -8.92 -3.33 -1.11
N PHE A 134 -8.77 -4.64 -1.26
CA PHE A 134 -8.05 -5.46 -0.28
C PHE A 134 -6.57 -5.11 -0.16
N LYS A 135 -5.93 -4.61 -1.23
CA LYS A 135 -4.57 -4.06 -1.15
C LYS A 135 -4.49 -2.88 -0.19
N VAL A 136 -5.43 -1.94 -0.32
CA VAL A 136 -5.48 -0.76 0.57
C VAL A 136 -5.77 -1.19 2.00
N LEU A 137 -6.71 -2.13 2.20
CA LEU A 137 -7.03 -2.65 3.52
C LEU A 137 -5.84 -3.37 4.15
N ASP A 138 -5.21 -4.30 3.44
CA ASP A 138 -4.01 -5.03 3.87
C ASP A 138 -2.91 -4.08 4.35
N HIS A 139 -2.57 -3.06 3.55
CA HIS A 139 -1.55 -2.08 3.94
C HIS A 139 -2.01 -1.15 5.09
N SER A 140 -3.30 -0.82 5.16
CA SER A 140 -3.87 -0.02 6.24
C SER A 140 -3.83 -0.75 7.58
N PHE A 141 -4.14 -2.05 7.59
CA PHE A 141 -4.15 -2.84 8.82
C PHE A 141 -2.75 -3.09 9.39
N ILE A 142 -1.68 -2.96 8.61
CA ILE A 142 -0.31 -2.93 9.16
C ILE A 142 -0.15 -1.73 10.11
N TYR A 143 -0.58 -0.53 9.72
CA TYR A 143 -0.52 0.65 10.60
C TYR A 143 -1.35 0.45 11.88
N LEU A 144 -2.57 -0.07 11.73
CA LEU A 144 -3.46 -0.31 12.86
C LEU A 144 -2.95 -1.40 13.79
N PHE A 145 -2.33 -2.45 13.25
CA PHE A 145 -1.75 -3.52 14.05
C PHE A 145 -0.49 -3.07 14.79
N ILE A 146 0.35 -2.23 14.18
CA ILE A 146 1.45 -1.58 14.92
C ILE A 146 0.88 -0.79 16.10
N ALA A 147 -0.13 0.07 15.90
CA ALA A 147 -0.75 0.80 17.00
C ALA A 147 -1.45 -0.10 18.03
N GLY A 148 -2.08 -1.18 17.57
CA GLY A 148 -2.69 -2.20 18.42
C GLY A 148 -1.67 -2.90 19.31
N SER A 149 -0.51 -3.28 18.77
CA SER A 149 0.59 -3.90 19.53
C SER A 149 1.18 -2.99 20.61
N TYR A 150 1.15 -1.68 20.42
CA TYR A 150 1.57 -0.70 21.43
C TYR A 150 0.58 -0.55 22.58
N THR A 151 -0.71 -0.79 22.32
CA THR A 151 -1.80 -0.43 23.23
C THR A 151 -1.67 -1.11 24.61
N PRO A 152 -1.37 -2.43 24.73
CA PRO A 152 -1.17 -3.06 26.03
C PRO A 152 -0.01 -2.43 26.83
N PHE A 153 1.13 -2.21 26.20
CA PHE A 153 2.27 -1.59 26.89
C PHE A 153 1.98 -0.14 27.30
N CYS A 154 1.26 0.62 26.47
CA CYS A 154 0.94 2.02 26.73
C CYS A 154 -0.09 2.18 27.86
N LEU A 155 -1.16 1.37 27.85
CA LEU A 155 -2.27 1.51 28.78
C LEU A 155 -2.06 0.74 30.09
N VAL A 156 -1.25 -0.32 30.09
CA VAL A 156 -1.02 -1.18 31.26
C VAL A 156 0.39 -0.97 31.81
N THR A 157 1.42 -1.40 31.09
CA THR A 157 2.82 -1.38 31.59
C THR A 157 3.32 0.03 31.89
N LEU A 158 3.00 0.99 31.04
CA LEU A 158 3.46 2.38 31.12
C LEU A 158 2.38 3.35 31.62
N ALA A 159 1.30 2.85 32.24
CA ALA A 159 0.15 3.65 32.65
C ALA A 159 0.55 4.88 33.49
N HIS A 160 1.52 4.71 34.39
CA HIS A 160 2.02 5.76 35.29
C HIS A 160 3.31 6.44 34.81
N SER A 161 3.82 6.07 33.64
CA SER A 161 5.11 6.52 33.10
C SER A 161 4.99 7.23 31.74
N GLY A 162 3.81 7.83 31.49
CA GLY A 162 3.54 8.57 30.24
C GLY A 162 3.14 7.70 29.04
N GLY A 163 2.78 6.42 29.26
CA GLY A 163 2.38 5.50 28.19
C GLY A 163 1.20 5.99 27.34
N TYR A 164 0.27 6.77 27.92
CA TYR A 164 -0.82 7.38 27.18
C TYR A 164 -0.34 8.38 26.11
N VAL A 165 0.76 9.12 26.36
CA VAL A 165 1.35 10.05 25.38
C VAL A 165 1.88 9.27 24.18
N LEU A 166 2.64 8.20 24.45
CA LEU A 166 3.13 7.29 23.41
C LEU A 166 1.96 6.69 22.61
N GLY A 167 0.92 6.23 23.30
CA GLY A 167 -0.28 5.68 22.68
C GLY A 167 -0.96 6.67 21.73
N ILE A 168 -1.18 7.92 22.17
CA ILE A 168 -1.78 8.97 21.33
C ILE A 168 -0.94 9.25 20.09
N ILE A 169 0.39 9.38 20.24
CA ILE A 169 1.29 9.63 19.11
C ILE A 169 1.23 8.49 18.11
N VAL A 170 1.35 7.25 18.58
CA VAL A 170 1.35 6.06 17.70
C VAL A 170 0.01 5.89 16.99
N TRP A 171 -1.12 6.07 17.68
CA TRP A 171 -2.44 6.00 17.05
C TRP A 171 -2.68 7.14 16.05
N ALA A 172 -2.24 8.36 16.35
CA ALA A 172 -2.33 9.48 15.42
C ALA A 172 -1.51 9.22 14.15
N LEU A 173 -0.28 8.73 14.30
CA LEU A 173 0.58 8.35 13.17
C LEU A 173 0.00 7.18 12.38
N ALA A 174 -0.61 6.19 13.04
CA ALA A 174 -1.26 5.07 12.38
C ALA A 174 -2.46 5.54 11.54
N VAL A 175 -3.33 6.39 12.09
CA VAL A 175 -4.46 6.97 11.36
C VAL A 175 -3.99 7.82 10.18
N ALA A 176 -2.94 8.62 10.36
CA ALA A 176 -2.31 9.36 9.27
C ALA A 176 -1.73 8.42 8.20
N GLY A 177 -1.11 7.31 8.61
CA GLY A 177 -0.61 6.26 7.73
C GLY A 177 -1.72 5.61 6.90
N VAL A 178 -2.85 5.26 7.53
CA VAL A 178 -4.05 4.74 6.86
C VAL A 178 -4.61 5.75 5.85
N ALA A 179 -4.71 7.02 6.23
CA ALA A 179 -5.15 8.08 5.31
C ALA A 179 -4.20 8.20 4.10
N CYS A 180 -2.88 8.23 4.34
CA CYS A 180 -1.87 8.23 3.29
C CYS A 180 -2.02 7.02 2.35
N GLU A 181 -2.29 5.82 2.88
CA GLU A 181 -2.48 4.61 2.08
C GLU A 181 -3.75 4.69 1.22
N ALA A 182 -4.85 5.23 1.78
CA ALA A 182 -6.10 5.41 1.08
C ALA A 182 -5.98 6.40 -0.11
N PHE A 183 -5.21 7.48 0.05
CA PHE A 183 -5.01 8.48 -1.00
C PHE A 183 -3.84 8.17 -1.95
N TRP A 184 -2.84 7.39 -1.52
CA TRP A 184 -1.61 7.12 -2.29
C TRP A 184 -1.28 5.62 -2.43
N VAL A 185 -2.24 4.86 -2.96
CA VAL A 185 -2.23 3.39 -3.13
C VAL A 185 -1.00 2.81 -3.89
N PHE A 186 -0.33 3.59 -4.74
CA PHE A 186 0.81 3.12 -5.57
C PHE A 186 2.15 3.72 -5.15
N ARG A 187 2.27 4.14 -3.89
CA ARG A 187 3.54 4.62 -3.32
C ARG A 187 4.68 3.59 -3.44
N PRO A 188 5.93 4.04 -3.57
CA PRO A 188 7.09 3.17 -3.50
C PRO A 188 7.13 2.40 -2.16
N ARG A 189 7.28 1.09 -2.23
CA ARG A 189 7.31 0.19 -1.06
C ARG A 189 8.31 0.58 0.02
N TRP A 190 9.49 1.08 -0.36
CA TRP A 190 10.51 1.48 0.61
C TRP A 190 10.01 2.60 1.53
N ILE A 191 9.12 3.49 1.03
CA ILE A 191 8.49 4.52 1.85
C ILE A 191 7.56 3.86 2.87
N SER A 192 6.77 2.85 2.46
CA SER A 192 5.93 2.08 3.40
C SER A 192 6.77 1.41 4.47
N ALA A 193 7.85 0.71 4.09
CA ALA A 193 8.76 0.07 5.02
C ALA A 193 9.34 1.07 6.03
N VAL A 194 9.79 2.24 5.57
CA VAL A 194 10.33 3.29 6.46
C VAL A 194 9.25 3.83 7.40
N LEU A 195 8.03 4.11 6.92
CA LEU A 195 6.95 4.59 7.79
C LEU A 195 6.54 3.55 8.83
N TYR A 196 6.42 2.28 8.44
CA TYR A 196 6.13 1.18 9.37
C TYR A 196 7.22 1.04 10.43
N LEU A 197 8.48 1.07 10.01
CA LEU A 197 9.60 0.92 10.93
C LEU A 197 9.72 2.13 11.86
N ALA A 198 9.57 3.36 11.35
CA ALA A 198 9.58 4.56 12.17
C ALA A 198 8.46 4.53 13.22
N LEU A 199 7.25 4.14 12.82
CA LEU A 199 6.13 3.97 13.75
C LEU A 199 6.40 2.87 14.78
N GLY A 200 6.92 1.73 14.34
CA GLY A 200 7.24 0.59 15.19
C GLY A 200 8.39 0.84 16.17
N TRP A 201 9.24 1.84 15.92
CA TRP A 201 10.38 2.20 16.76
C TRP A 201 10.10 3.38 17.71
N CYS A 202 8.89 3.95 17.72
CA CYS A 202 8.51 5.02 18.66
C CYS A 202 8.74 4.65 20.14
N VAL A 203 8.67 3.35 20.48
CA VAL A 203 8.93 2.82 21.82
C VAL A 203 10.34 3.14 22.34
N VAL A 204 11.32 3.40 21.46
CA VAL A 204 12.70 3.72 21.85
C VAL A 204 12.77 4.94 22.78
N TRP A 205 11.91 5.93 22.59
CA TRP A 205 11.85 7.11 23.46
C TRP A 205 11.32 6.81 24.86
N PHE A 206 10.65 5.68 25.05
CA PHE A 206 10.11 5.20 26.33
C PHE A 206 10.86 3.97 26.84
N LEU A 207 12.06 3.66 26.31
CA LEU A 207 12.85 2.52 26.77
C LEU A 207 13.18 2.57 28.28
N PRO A 208 13.66 3.69 28.85
CA PRO A 208 13.97 3.73 30.28
C PRO A 208 12.79 3.35 31.19
N PRO A 209 11.58 3.95 31.06
CA PRO A 209 10.44 3.53 31.87
C PRO A 209 9.95 2.13 31.54
N LEU A 210 10.11 1.67 30.29
CA LEU A 210 9.69 0.32 29.89
C LEU A 210 10.58 -0.76 30.50
N VAL A 211 11.90 -0.56 30.51
CA VAL A 211 12.87 -1.48 31.13
C VAL A 211 12.66 -1.56 32.65
N ALA A 212 12.23 -0.46 33.27
CA ALA A 212 11.91 -0.44 34.69
C ALA A 212 10.58 -1.13 35.02
N ALA A 213 9.61 -1.12 34.11
CA ALA A 213 8.25 -1.60 34.34
C ALA A 213 8.00 -3.04 33.88
N LEU A 214 8.75 -3.54 32.90
CA LEU A 214 8.54 -4.86 32.31
C LEU A 214 9.62 -5.87 32.76
N PRO A 215 9.25 -7.08 33.22
CA PRO A 215 10.23 -8.11 33.55
C PRO A 215 11.16 -8.47 32.38
N THR A 216 12.41 -8.84 32.67
CA THR A 216 13.44 -9.16 31.66
C THR A 216 12.98 -10.15 30.60
N PRO A 217 12.30 -11.27 30.91
CA PRO A 217 11.80 -12.17 29.87
C PRO A 217 10.80 -11.49 28.90
N GLY A 218 9.93 -10.62 29.42
CA GLY A 218 9.01 -9.83 28.60
C GLY A 218 9.74 -8.83 27.70
N LEU A 219 10.80 -8.18 28.21
CA LEU A 219 11.66 -7.31 27.40
C LEU A 219 12.38 -8.06 26.28
N ILE A 220 12.86 -9.28 26.54
CA ILE A 220 13.50 -10.13 25.52
C ILE A 220 12.49 -10.48 24.43
N LEU A 221 11.27 -10.89 24.79
CA LEU A 221 10.22 -11.19 23.80
C LEU A 221 9.84 -9.95 22.98
N LEU A 222 9.68 -8.81 23.63
CA LEU A 222 9.40 -7.54 22.96
C LEU A 222 10.51 -7.16 21.96
N ALA A 223 11.77 -7.24 22.40
CA ALA A 223 12.93 -6.96 21.56
C ALA A 223 13.05 -7.96 20.40
N ALA A 224 12.88 -9.25 20.65
CA ALA A 224 12.88 -10.29 19.62
C ALA A 224 11.77 -10.05 18.59
N GLY A 225 10.57 -9.66 19.04
CA GLY A 225 9.47 -9.28 18.15
C GLY A 225 9.80 -8.08 17.27
N GLY A 226 10.33 -7.00 17.87
CA GLY A 226 10.77 -5.81 17.14
C GLY A 226 11.89 -6.09 16.12
N LEU A 227 12.84 -6.97 16.46
CA LEU A 227 13.88 -7.43 15.54
C LEU A 227 13.30 -8.25 14.39
N CYS A 228 12.35 -9.15 14.66
CA CYS A 228 11.67 -9.92 13.61
C CYS A 228 10.97 -9.00 12.61
N TYR A 229 10.22 -7.98 13.06
CA TYR A 229 9.60 -6.99 12.17
C TYR A 229 10.63 -6.18 11.37
N SER A 230 11.73 -5.79 12.00
CA SER A 230 12.80 -5.02 11.36
C SER A 230 13.49 -5.83 10.25
N ILE A 231 13.80 -7.11 10.53
CA ILE A 231 14.35 -8.05 9.55
C ILE A 231 13.34 -8.29 8.42
N GLY A 232 12.05 -8.47 8.77
CA GLY A 232 10.96 -8.58 7.79
C GLY A 232 10.94 -7.42 6.81
N CYS A 233 11.12 -6.17 7.27
CA CYS A 233 11.14 -4.99 6.41
C CYS A 233 12.23 -5.06 5.33
N ILE A 234 13.37 -5.69 5.61
CA ILE A 234 14.44 -5.92 4.62
C ILE A 234 13.91 -6.79 3.49
N PHE A 235 13.27 -7.93 3.81
CA PHE A 235 12.68 -8.83 2.82
C PHE A 235 11.52 -8.19 2.05
N TYR A 236 10.73 -7.32 2.70
CA TYR A 236 9.66 -6.57 2.05
C TYR A 236 10.18 -5.63 0.95
N VAL A 237 11.32 -4.96 1.18
CA VAL A 237 11.95 -4.08 0.19
C VAL A 237 12.64 -4.88 -0.93
N LEU A 238 13.20 -6.05 -0.62
CA LEU A 238 13.92 -6.92 -1.56
C LEU A 238 13.03 -7.77 -2.49
N LYS A 239 11.74 -7.44 -2.60
CA LYS A 239 10.72 -8.15 -3.39
C LYS A 239 10.99 -8.31 -4.90
N LYS A 240 12.10 -7.79 -5.44
CA LYS A 240 12.55 -8.11 -6.80
C LYS A 240 12.95 -9.59 -6.95
N VAL A 241 13.28 -10.27 -5.84
CA VAL A 241 13.56 -11.70 -5.80
C VAL A 241 12.29 -12.48 -5.43
N ARG A 242 12.06 -13.62 -6.09
CA ARG A 242 10.88 -14.48 -5.87
C ARG A 242 10.77 -14.90 -4.39
N TYR A 243 9.55 -14.95 -3.88
CA TYR A 243 9.20 -15.38 -2.50
C TYR A 243 9.72 -14.51 -1.35
N MET A 244 10.43 -13.40 -1.60
CA MET A 244 10.88 -12.51 -0.52
C MET A 244 9.71 -11.92 0.28
N HIS A 245 8.55 -11.72 -0.37
CA HIS A 245 7.35 -11.27 0.33
C HIS A 245 6.78 -12.34 1.27
N SER A 246 6.86 -13.62 0.88
CA SER A 246 6.46 -14.72 1.75
C SER A 246 7.40 -14.85 2.95
N LEU A 247 8.70 -14.60 2.78
CA LEU A 247 9.63 -14.51 3.90
C LEU A 247 9.29 -13.33 4.83
N PHE A 248 8.92 -12.17 4.27
CA PHE A 248 8.40 -11.06 5.05
C PHE A 248 7.20 -11.49 5.90
N HIS A 249 6.22 -12.19 5.33
CA HIS A 249 5.07 -12.73 6.08
C HIS A 249 5.48 -13.64 7.24
N VAL A 250 6.46 -14.53 7.03
CA VAL A 250 6.96 -15.42 8.08
C VAL A 250 7.62 -14.62 9.21
N TRP A 251 8.41 -13.59 8.90
CA TRP A 251 9.03 -12.72 9.90
C TRP A 251 8.01 -11.87 10.66
N VAL A 252 6.97 -11.38 9.99
CA VAL A 252 5.84 -10.70 10.63
C VAL A 252 5.13 -11.63 11.58
N LEU A 253 4.83 -12.87 11.17
CA LEU A 253 4.21 -13.87 12.02
C LEU A 253 5.06 -14.22 13.25
N ALA A 254 6.36 -14.45 13.06
CA ALA A 254 7.29 -14.70 14.17
C ALA A 254 7.32 -13.51 15.15
N GLY A 255 7.35 -12.28 14.62
CA GLY A 255 7.28 -11.06 15.42
C GLY A 255 6.00 -10.98 16.26
N SER A 256 4.85 -11.27 15.65
CA SER A 256 3.55 -11.25 16.32
C SER A 256 3.41 -12.34 17.38
N VAL A 257 4.01 -13.52 17.18
CA VAL A 257 4.07 -14.56 18.23
C VAL A 257 4.87 -14.05 19.43
N CYS A 258 6.04 -13.44 19.21
CA CYS A 258 6.82 -12.85 20.30
C CYS A 258 6.04 -11.73 21.03
N GLN A 259 5.36 -10.83 20.30
CA GLN A 259 4.54 -9.78 20.88
C GLN A 259 3.36 -10.37 21.68
N PHE A 260 2.66 -11.35 21.13
CA PHE A 260 1.57 -12.03 21.80
C PHE A 260 2.03 -12.65 23.12
N LEU A 261 3.16 -13.36 23.12
CA LEU A 261 3.73 -13.96 24.33
C LEU A 261 4.15 -12.89 25.34
N ALA A 262 4.76 -11.80 24.89
CA ALA A 262 5.11 -10.68 25.77
C ALA A 262 3.86 -10.10 26.46
N ILE A 263 2.79 -9.90 25.71
CA ILE A 263 1.54 -9.31 26.17
C ILE A 263 0.82 -10.26 27.13
N VAL A 264 0.55 -11.49 26.71
CA VAL A 264 -0.28 -12.44 27.48
C VAL A 264 0.40 -12.96 28.75
N LEU A 265 1.74 -12.98 28.80
CA LEU A 265 2.48 -13.51 29.95
C LEU A 265 2.99 -12.44 30.92
N TYR A 266 3.19 -11.19 30.45
CA TYR A 266 3.87 -10.16 31.24
C TYR A 266 3.15 -8.81 31.28
N VAL A 267 2.04 -8.64 30.56
CA VAL A 267 1.29 -7.37 30.53
C VAL A 267 -0.14 -7.55 31.01
N VAL A 268 -0.85 -8.57 30.50
CA VAL A 268 -2.30 -8.73 30.68
C VAL A 268 -2.67 -9.88 31.60
#